data_AF-A0A7V2EZK1-F1
#
_entry.id   AF-A0A7V2EZK1-F1
#
_cell.length_a   1.000
_cell.length_b   1.000
_cell.length_c   1.000
_cell.angle_alpha   90.00
_cell.angle_beta   90.00
_cell.angle_gamma   90.00
#
_symmetry.space_group_name_H-M   'P 1'
#
loop_
_entity.id
_entity.type
_entity.pdbx_description
1 polymer ?
#
loop_
_entity_poly.entity_id
_entity_poly.type
_entity_poly.pdbx_seq_one_letter_code
_entity_poly.pdbx_strand_id
1 'polypeptide(L)'
;MLFGSHHSHLARIEARLGITIHAVGNEITLYGETADLNAARTALEGLYARLEKGLEVSRDEVDAVLRMTTQSGGDITDADIQIKTKKKRISPRSPAQADYLRAMDSGELVFAFGPAGTGKTYLAVAKAVERLVSGDVDRIILSRPAVEAGEQLGFLPGDLREKIDPYLRPLYDALHDMLPGDQIIRRMENGEIEVAPLAFMRGRTLANAFVILDEAQNTTAVQMKMFLTRLGENSRMVITGDLSQVDLPRGTRSGLRDAYEI
;
A
#
# COMPACT_ATOMS: atom_id res chain seq x y z
N MET A 1 -4.97 -24.87 12.19
CA MET A 1 -4.16 -26.06 11.87
C MET A 1 -2.85 -25.57 11.28
N LEU A 2 -1.74 -25.58 12.05
CA LEU A 2 -0.44 -25.04 11.63
C LEU A 2 0.05 -25.66 10.31
N PHE A 3 -0.11 -26.97 10.17
CA PHE A 3 0.34 -27.73 8.99
C PHE A 3 -0.56 -27.55 7.76
N GLY A 4 -1.73 -26.94 7.93
CA GLY A 4 -2.75 -26.87 6.89
C GLY A 4 -3.37 -28.23 6.57
N SER A 5 -4.38 -28.24 5.71
CA SER A 5 -5.02 -29.47 5.24
C SER A 5 -3.99 -30.33 4.48
N HIS A 6 -3.89 -31.62 4.83
CA HIS A 6 -2.94 -32.57 4.23
C HIS A 6 -1.48 -32.05 4.19
N HIS A 7 -1.05 -31.36 5.25
CA HIS A 7 0.31 -30.79 5.38
C HIS A 7 0.69 -29.78 4.30
N SER A 8 -0.29 -29.17 3.64
CA SER A 8 -0.06 -28.21 2.55
C SER A 8 0.79 -27.00 2.93
N HIS A 9 0.79 -26.57 4.20
CA HIS A 9 1.66 -25.48 4.64
C HIS A 9 3.12 -25.94 4.77
N LEU A 10 3.36 -27.15 5.29
CA LEU A 10 4.71 -27.71 5.40
C LEU A 10 5.31 -27.95 4.02
N ALA A 11 4.56 -28.59 3.12
CA ALA A 11 4.97 -28.80 1.73
C ALA A 11 5.33 -27.49 1.00
N ARG A 12 4.65 -26.40 1.38
CA ARG A 12 4.93 -25.07 0.84
C ARG A 12 6.24 -24.47 1.38
N ILE A 13 6.52 -24.66 2.66
CA ILE A 13 7.79 -24.25 3.29
C ILE A 13 8.95 -25.04 2.67
N GLU A 14 8.80 -26.37 2.55
CA GLU A 14 9.75 -27.26 1.86
C GLU A 14 10.07 -26.76 0.45
N ALA A 15 9.03 -26.53 -0.37
CA ALA A 15 9.20 -26.08 -1.73
C ALA A 15 9.87 -24.70 -1.85
N ARG A 16 9.68 -23.82 -0.86
CA ARG A 16 10.22 -22.45 -0.91
C ARG A 16 11.66 -22.35 -0.45
N LEU A 17 12.05 -23.16 0.52
CA LEU A 17 13.37 -23.15 1.13
C LEU A 17 14.27 -24.30 0.64
N GLY A 18 13.75 -25.23 -0.16
CA GLY A 18 14.52 -26.37 -0.66
C GLY A 18 14.90 -27.38 0.42
N ILE A 19 14.15 -27.45 1.51
CA ILE A 19 14.39 -28.35 2.65
C ILE A 19 13.40 -29.52 2.67
N THR A 20 13.68 -30.52 3.50
CA THR A 20 12.73 -31.61 3.84
C THR A 20 12.23 -31.45 5.27
N ILE A 21 10.91 -31.59 5.47
CA ILE A 21 10.23 -31.47 6.75
C ILE A 21 9.50 -32.78 7.07
N HIS A 22 9.87 -33.42 8.18
CA HIS A 22 9.15 -34.55 8.74
C HIS A 22 8.39 -34.11 9.99
N ALA A 23 7.07 -34.32 10.01
CA ALA A 23 6.23 -34.02 11.16
C ALA A 23 5.65 -35.32 11.74
N VAL A 24 5.92 -35.59 13.01
CA VAL A 24 5.38 -36.74 13.76
C VAL A 24 4.77 -36.23 15.06
N GLY A 25 3.44 -36.31 15.18
CA GLY A 25 2.73 -35.73 16.32
C GLY A 25 2.93 -34.21 16.40
N ASN A 26 3.56 -33.75 17.49
CA ASN A 26 3.93 -32.36 17.74
C ASN A 26 5.44 -32.08 17.50
N GLU A 27 6.19 -33.07 17.04
CA GLU A 27 7.61 -32.92 16.72
C GLU A 27 7.80 -32.69 15.22
N ILE A 28 8.67 -31.72 14.88
CA ILE A 28 9.04 -31.38 13.51
C ILE A 28 10.56 -31.51 13.38
N THR A 29 11.00 -32.32 12.43
CA THR A 29 12.41 -32.50 12.10
C THR A 29 12.69 -31.89 10.72
N LEU A 30 13.69 -31.01 10.65
CA LEU A 30 14.06 -30.27 9.44
C LEU A 30 15.41 -30.78 8.91
N TYR A 31 15.52 -30.98 7.59
CA TYR A 31 16.75 -31.44 6.92
C TYR A 31 17.07 -30.54 5.72
N GLY A 32 18.33 -30.09 5.61
CA GLY A 32 18.76 -29.13 4.59
C GLY A 32 19.99 -28.31 5.01
N GLU A 33 20.23 -27.19 4.34
CA GLU A 33 21.33 -26.28 4.66
C GLU A 33 21.01 -25.40 5.89
N THR A 34 22.01 -25.11 6.72
CA THR A 34 21.84 -24.41 8.00
C THR A 34 21.08 -23.09 7.90
N ALA A 35 21.31 -22.30 6.84
CA ALA A 35 20.62 -21.03 6.64
C ALA A 35 19.11 -21.24 6.41
N ASP A 36 18.75 -22.20 5.56
CA ASP A 36 17.36 -22.53 5.24
C ASP A 36 16.65 -23.20 6.42
N LEU A 37 17.36 -24.01 7.22
CA LEU A 37 16.81 -24.59 8.45
C LEU A 37 16.47 -23.52 9.48
N ASN A 38 17.34 -22.51 9.65
CA ASN A 38 17.07 -21.37 10.53
C ASN A 38 15.88 -20.55 10.05
N ALA A 39 15.75 -20.34 8.73
CA ALA A 39 14.60 -19.67 8.15
C ALA A 39 13.30 -20.48 8.34
N ALA A 40 13.34 -21.78 8.11
CA ALA A 40 12.19 -22.66 8.31
C ALA A 40 11.75 -22.71 9.76
N ARG A 41 12.70 -22.83 10.69
CA ARG A 41 12.42 -22.80 12.12
C ARG A 41 11.75 -21.49 12.54
N THR A 42 12.36 -20.36 12.18
CA THR A 42 11.82 -19.03 12.49
C THR A 42 10.41 -18.86 11.90
N ALA A 43 10.20 -19.29 10.65
CA ALA A 43 8.89 -19.24 10.01
C ALA A 43 7.83 -20.09 10.74
N LEU A 44 8.16 -21.33 11.11
CA LEU A 44 7.26 -22.22 11.86
C LEU A 44 6.91 -21.66 13.24
N GLU A 45 7.90 -21.12 13.96
CA GLU A 45 7.70 -20.48 15.26
C GLU A 45 6.81 -19.24 15.15
N GLY A 46 7.01 -18.40 14.13
CA GLY A 46 6.15 -17.24 13.90
C GLY A 46 4.72 -17.58 13.49
N LEU A 47 4.54 -18.61 12.64
CA LEU A 47 3.20 -19.10 12.29
C LEU A 47 2.48 -19.71 13.49
N TYR A 48 3.21 -20.37 14.39
CA TYR A 48 2.66 -20.87 15.64
C TYR A 48 2.23 -19.73 16.58
N ALA A 49 3.11 -18.75 16.81
CA ALA A 49 2.81 -17.57 17.63
C ALA A 49 1.60 -16.78 17.08
N ARG A 50 1.45 -16.72 15.76
CA ARG A 50 0.28 -16.14 15.10
C ARG A 50 -1.02 -16.87 15.46
N LEU A 51 -1.01 -18.20 15.46
CA LEU A 51 -2.17 -19.00 15.88
C LEU A 51 -2.49 -18.80 17.37
N GLU A 52 -1.47 -18.66 18.22
CA GLU A 52 -1.67 -18.37 19.65
C GLU A 52 -2.37 -17.01 19.87
N LYS A 53 -2.12 -16.02 19.01
CA LYS A 53 -2.83 -14.73 18.99
C LYS A 53 -4.25 -14.82 18.42
N GLY A 54 -4.72 -16.00 18.02
CA GLY A 54 -6.03 -16.21 17.39
C GLY A 54 -6.10 -15.72 15.94
N LEU A 55 -4.97 -15.43 15.31
CA LEU A 55 -4.90 -15.03 13.90
C LEU A 55 -4.92 -16.27 13.02
N GLU A 56 -5.59 -16.18 11.87
CA GLU A 56 -5.63 -17.27 10.89
C GLU A 56 -4.28 -17.44 10.19
N VAL A 57 -3.94 -18.70 9.90
CA VAL A 57 -2.82 -19.07 9.03
C VAL A 57 -3.39 -19.64 7.75
N SER A 58 -3.39 -18.82 6.71
CA SER A 58 -3.73 -19.22 5.34
C SER A 58 -2.45 -19.44 4.52
N ARG A 59 -2.62 -19.96 3.31
CA ARG A 59 -1.54 -20.13 2.34
C ARG A 59 -0.76 -18.82 2.07
N ASP A 60 -1.46 -17.69 2.04
CA ASP A 60 -0.86 -16.37 1.78
C ASP A 60 -0.08 -15.86 3.01
N GLU A 61 -0.52 -16.22 4.21
CA GLU A 61 0.18 -15.87 5.46
C GLU A 61 1.46 -16.68 5.63
N VAL A 62 1.45 -17.97 5.24
CA VAL A 62 2.68 -18.79 5.17
C VAL A 62 3.70 -18.13 4.25
N ASP A 63 3.27 -17.64 3.08
CA ASP A 63 4.18 -16.91 2.18
C ASP A 63 4.67 -15.59 2.77
N ALA A 64 3.81 -14.86 3.47
CA ALA A 64 4.18 -13.59 4.09
C ALA A 64 5.28 -13.81 5.13
N VAL A 65 5.08 -14.76 6.04
CA VAL A 65 6.06 -15.12 7.07
C VAL A 65 7.39 -15.59 6.44
N LEU A 66 7.33 -16.44 5.42
CA LEU A 66 8.54 -16.89 4.72
C LEU A 66 9.29 -15.72 4.07
N ARG A 67 8.59 -14.77 3.44
CA ARG A 67 9.22 -13.56 2.87
C ARG A 67 9.88 -12.71 3.94
N MET A 68 9.22 -12.46 5.07
CA MET A 68 9.80 -11.65 6.16
C MET A 68 11.03 -12.31 6.78
N THR A 69 11.03 -13.63 6.88
CA THR A 69 12.16 -14.38 7.48
C THR A 69 13.38 -14.41 6.56
N THR A 70 13.18 -14.39 5.23
CA THR A 70 14.25 -14.53 4.23
C THR A 70 14.80 -13.19 3.75
N GLN A 71 14.11 -12.08 3.99
CA GLN A 71 14.57 -10.75 3.61
C GLN A 71 15.32 -10.08 4.75
N SER A 72 16.48 -9.50 4.44
CA SER A 72 17.25 -8.71 5.40
C SER A 72 16.42 -7.56 5.96
N GLY A 73 16.38 -7.44 7.29
CA GLY A 73 15.63 -6.40 8.00
C GLY A 73 14.14 -6.71 8.23
N GLY A 74 13.66 -7.90 7.87
CA GLY A 74 12.29 -8.30 8.19
C GLY A 74 12.12 -8.75 9.64
N ASP A 75 11.02 -8.32 10.25
CA ASP A 75 10.53 -8.85 11.52
C ASP A 75 9.35 -9.78 11.22
N ILE A 76 9.34 -10.97 11.79
CA ILE A 76 8.25 -11.94 11.56
C ILE A 76 6.89 -11.41 12.02
N THR A 77 6.88 -10.50 13.00
CA THR A 77 5.68 -9.82 13.47
C THR A 77 5.12 -8.84 12.44
N ASP A 78 5.90 -8.45 11.43
CA ASP A 78 5.43 -7.66 10.28
C ASP A 78 4.32 -8.38 9.51
N ALA A 79 4.36 -9.72 9.48
CA ALA A 79 3.32 -10.52 8.85
C ALA A 79 1.97 -10.44 9.58
N ASP A 80 1.95 -10.00 10.84
CA ASP A 80 0.72 -9.76 11.61
C ASP A 80 0.04 -8.45 11.23
N ILE A 81 0.73 -7.54 10.53
CA ILE A 81 0.13 -6.32 10.01
C ILE A 81 -0.87 -6.70 8.91
N GLN A 82 -2.14 -6.37 9.13
CA GLN A 82 -3.20 -6.59 8.15
C GLN A 82 -4.03 -5.33 7.97
N ILE A 83 -4.19 -4.91 6.71
CA ILE A 83 -5.25 -4.00 6.32
C ILE A 83 -6.50 -4.82 6.05
N LYS A 84 -7.60 -4.48 6.71
CA LYS A 84 -8.91 -5.12 6.50
C LYS A 84 -9.79 -4.22 5.64
N THR A 85 -10.12 -4.70 4.44
CA THR A 85 -11.12 -4.06 3.58
C THR A 85 -12.37 -4.93 3.47
N LYS A 86 -13.42 -4.44 2.81
CA LYS A 86 -14.65 -5.22 2.62
C LYS A 86 -14.42 -6.44 1.71
N LYS A 87 -13.49 -6.36 0.76
CA LYS A 87 -13.24 -7.43 -0.21
C LYS A 87 -12.11 -8.37 0.18
N LYS A 88 -11.07 -7.89 0.87
CA LYS A 88 -9.89 -8.70 1.18
C LYS A 88 -9.09 -8.20 2.38
N ARG A 89 -8.22 -9.08 2.86
CA ARG A 89 -7.14 -8.74 3.80
C ARG A 89 -5.86 -8.57 3.01
N ILE A 90 -5.09 -7.54 3.35
CA ILE A 90 -3.82 -7.23 2.70
C ILE A 90 -2.74 -7.18 3.76
N SER A 91 -1.73 -8.03 3.64
CA SER A 91 -0.53 -8.03 4.46
C SER A 91 0.67 -7.50 3.67
N PRO A 92 1.66 -6.88 4.33
CA PRO A 92 2.87 -6.43 3.66
C PRO A 92 3.62 -7.63 3.08
N ARG A 93 4.26 -7.41 1.92
CA ARG A 93 5.03 -8.43 1.19
C ARG A 93 6.54 -8.24 1.32
N SER A 94 6.98 -7.16 1.95
CA SER A 94 8.38 -6.87 2.26
C SER A 94 8.48 -6.04 3.55
N PRO A 95 9.65 -6.00 4.21
CA PRO A 95 9.89 -5.17 5.39
C PRO A 95 9.62 -3.69 5.12
N ALA A 96 10.05 -3.17 3.96
CA ALA A 96 9.77 -1.79 3.57
C ALA A 96 8.27 -1.48 3.44
N GLN A 97 7.45 -2.45 3.01
CA GLN A 97 6.00 -2.29 3.04
C GLN A 97 5.45 -2.29 4.47
N ALA A 98 5.99 -3.13 5.36
CA ALA A 98 5.59 -3.16 6.77
C ALA A 98 5.90 -1.82 7.46
N ASP A 99 7.11 -1.29 7.25
CA ASP A 99 7.51 0.02 7.75
C ASP A 99 6.63 1.13 7.19
N TYR A 100 6.28 1.06 5.91
CA TYR A 100 5.36 2.02 5.31
C TYR A 100 3.97 1.97 5.92
N LEU A 101 3.42 0.77 6.20
CA LEU A 101 2.13 0.63 6.89
C LEU A 101 2.18 1.22 8.31
N ARG A 102 3.25 0.97 9.07
CA ARG A 102 3.47 1.57 10.40
C ARG A 102 3.61 3.09 10.35
N ALA A 103 4.32 3.61 9.36
CA ALA A 103 4.46 5.04 9.14
C ALA A 103 3.09 5.68 8.89
N MET A 104 2.23 5.04 8.09
CA MET A 104 0.85 5.51 7.90
C MET A 104 -0.01 5.41 9.16
N ASP A 105 0.30 4.51 10.10
CA ASP A 105 -0.41 4.39 11.38
C ASP A 105 -0.01 5.46 12.40
N SER A 106 1.27 5.79 12.46
CA SER A 106 1.82 6.72 13.44
C SER A 106 1.91 8.17 12.95
N GLY A 107 2.10 8.38 11.64
CA GLY A 107 2.34 9.69 11.05
C GLY A 107 1.08 10.38 10.50
N GLU A 108 1.05 11.71 10.61
CA GLU A 108 0.07 12.57 9.93
C GLU A 108 0.45 12.84 8.47
N LEU A 109 1.75 12.97 8.18
CA LEU A 109 2.27 13.16 6.83
C LEU A 109 3.33 12.10 6.55
N VAL A 110 3.13 11.32 5.50
CA VAL A 110 4.03 10.23 5.10
C VAL A 110 4.44 10.40 3.65
N PHE A 111 5.74 10.41 3.39
CA PHE A 111 6.30 10.33 2.04
C PHE A 111 6.75 8.90 1.77
N ALA A 112 6.25 8.31 0.69
CA ALA A 112 6.66 6.99 0.23
C ALA A 112 7.12 7.08 -1.22
N PHE A 113 8.43 6.95 -1.42
CA PHE A 113 9.03 6.96 -2.74
C PHE A 113 9.77 5.65 -3.02
N GLY A 114 9.80 5.27 -4.29
CA GLY A 114 10.50 4.07 -4.76
C GLY A 114 10.00 3.60 -6.14
N PRO A 115 10.60 2.54 -6.71
CA PRO A 115 10.30 2.09 -8.07
C PRO A 115 8.82 1.73 -8.30
N ALA A 116 8.34 1.81 -9.53
CA ALA A 116 7.02 1.28 -9.90
C ALA A 116 6.85 -0.19 -9.48
N GLY A 117 5.62 -0.58 -9.15
CA GLY A 117 5.30 -1.97 -8.75
C GLY A 117 5.56 -2.32 -7.29
N THR A 118 6.12 -1.42 -6.48
CA THR A 118 6.36 -1.67 -5.03
C THR A 118 5.13 -1.52 -4.14
N GLY A 119 3.96 -1.17 -4.70
CA GLY A 119 2.69 -1.12 -3.97
C GLY A 119 2.42 0.15 -3.15
N LYS A 120 3.22 1.22 -3.33
CA LYS A 120 3.11 2.49 -2.57
C LYS A 120 1.68 3.06 -2.57
N THR A 121 1.15 3.30 -3.77
CA THR A 121 -0.20 3.85 -3.97
C THR A 121 -1.27 2.85 -3.53
N TYR A 122 -1.08 1.58 -3.87
CA TYR A 122 -2.02 0.52 -3.56
C TYR A 122 -2.25 0.35 -2.05
N LEU A 123 -1.16 0.29 -1.27
CA LEU A 123 -1.22 0.16 0.18
C LEU A 123 -1.77 1.44 0.83
N ALA A 124 -1.46 2.62 0.29
CA ALA A 124 -2.07 3.87 0.75
C ALA A 124 -3.59 3.85 0.59
N VAL A 125 -4.09 3.48 -0.60
CA VAL A 125 -5.54 3.39 -0.88
C VAL A 125 -6.19 2.34 0.02
N ALA A 126 -5.56 1.17 0.18
CA ALA A 126 -6.04 0.14 1.09
C ALA A 126 -6.19 0.67 2.52
N LYS A 127 -5.19 1.40 3.02
CA LYS A 127 -5.19 1.97 4.37
C LYS A 127 -6.22 3.09 4.53
N ALA A 128 -6.38 3.93 3.51
CA ALA A 128 -7.41 4.95 3.47
C ALA A 128 -8.82 4.34 3.58
N VAL A 129 -9.07 3.26 2.82
CA VAL A 129 -10.35 2.54 2.87
C VAL A 129 -10.60 1.89 4.23
N GLU A 130 -9.59 1.28 4.84
CA GLU A 130 -9.72 0.74 6.21
C GLU A 130 -10.14 1.82 7.21
N ARG A 131 -9.50 2.99 7.15
CA ARG A 131 -9.84 4.13 8.02
C ARG A 131 -11.23 4.70 7.77
N LEU A 132 -11.64 4.81 6.51
CA LEU A 132 -12.99 5.25 6.17
C LEU A 132 -14.05 4.26 6.69
N VAL A 133 -13.79 2.96 6.56
CA VAL A 133 -14.74 1.91 6.98
C VAL A 133 -14.82 1.78 8.50
N SER A 134 -13.72 2.03 9.21
CA SER A 134 -13.68 2.04 10.69
C SER A 134 -14.23 3.33 11.30
N GLY A 135 -14.39 4.40 10.51
CA GLY A 135 -14.85 5.70 10.98
C GLY A 135 -13.74 6.58 11.56
N ASP A 136 -12.47 6.21 11.37
CA ASP A 136 -11.31 7.01 11.77
C ASP A 136 -11.20 8.32 10.97
N VAL A 137 -11.74 8.32 9.74
CA VAL A 137 -11.83 9.50 8.87
C VAL A 137 -13.20 9.53 8.21
N ASP A 138 -13.69 10.72 7.90
CA ASP A 138 -14.98 10.91 7.23
C ASP A 138 -14.87 10.77 5.71
N ARG A 139 -13.68 11.05 5.15
CA ARG A 139 -13.47 11.17 3.71
C ARG A 139 -12.12 10.63 3.24
N ILE A 140 -12.08 10.15 2.01
CA ILE A 140 -10.86 9.83 1.27
C ILE A 140 -10.74 10.80 0.10
N ILE A 141 -9.57 11.39 -0.09
CA ILE A 141 -9.28 12.26 -1.24
C ILE A 141 -8.06 11.71 -1.96
N LEU A 142 -8.27 11.22 -3.17
CA LEU A 142 -7.22 10.70 -4.04
C LEU A 142 -6.94 11.73 -5.14
N SER A 143 -5.70 12.17 -5.20
CA SER A 143 -5.26 13.18 -6.15
C SER A 143 -4.04 12.73 -6.93
N ARG A 144 -3.95 13.14 -8.19
CA ARG A 144 -2.79 12.95 -9.05
C ARG A 144 -2.53 14.24 -9.83
N PRO A 145 -1.27 14.68 -10.03
CA PRO A 145 -0.98 15.79 -10.92
C PRO A 145 -1.38 15.40 -12.36
N ALA A 146 -2.00 16.33 -13.07
CA ALA A 146 -2.16 16.19 -14.52
C ALA A 146 -0.80 16.44 -15.17
N VAL A 147 -0.26 15.44 -15.85
CA VAL A 147 1.02 15.52 -16.53
C VAL A 147 0.79 15.14 -17.97
N GLU A 148 1.18 16.04 -18.86
CA GLU A 148 1.14 15.79 -20.29
C GLU A 148 2.29 14.85 -20.64
N ALA A 149 2.06 13.54 -20.49
CA ALA A 149 3.00 12.50 -20.91
C ALA A 149 3.04 12.44 -22.45
N GLY A 150 3.58 13.48 -23.09
CA GLY A 150 3.77 13.58 -24.53
C GLY A 150 2.54 14.00 -25.35
N GLU A 151 1.32 13.92 -24.81
CA GLU A 151 0.09 14.42 -25.43
C GLU A 151 -0.44 15.63 -24.66
N GLN A 152 -0.67 16.77 -25.33
CA GLN A 152 -1.30 17.90 -24.65
C GLN A 152 -2.74 17.52 -24.30
N LEU A 153 -3.15 17.78 -23.06
CA LEU A 153 -4.50 17.47 -22.57
C LEU A 153 -5.58 18.13 -23.45
N GLY A 154 -5.21 19.18 -24.21
CA GLY A 154 -6.06 19.84 -25.21
C GLY A 154 -6.50 18.98 -26.39
N PHE A 155 -5.77 17.92 -26.77
CA PHE A 155 -6.03 17.16 -28.01
C PHE A 155 -6.89 15.91 -27.85
N LEU A 156 -7.11 15.41 -26.62
CA LEU A 156 -8.04 14.30 -26.42
C LEU A 156 -9.47 14.79 -26.72
N PRO A 157 -10.28 14.09 -27.53
CA PRO A 157 -11.68 14.44 -27.75
C PRO A 157 -12.49 14.18 -26.46
N GLY A 158 -13.54 14.96 -26.20
CA GLY A 158 -14.42 14.80 -25.04
C GLY A 158 -14.42 15.99 -24.07
N ASP A 159 -15.22 15.87 -23.00
CA ASP A 159 -15.25 16.85 -21.92
C ASP A 159 -13.97 16.79 -21.05
N LEU A 160 -13.74 17.80 -20.20
CA LEU A 160 -12.51 17.86 -19.38
C LEU A 160 -12.35 16.61 -18.47
N ARG A 161 -13.45 15.98 -18.08
CA ARG A 161 -13.45 14.81 -17.19
C ARG A 161 -13.05 13.55 -17.96
N GLU A 162 -13.62 13.34 -19.15
CA GLU A 162 -13.27 12.25 -20.06
C GLU A 162 -11.78 12.24 -20.43
N LYS A 163 -11.16 13.43 -20.53
CA LYS A 163 -9.71 13.55 -20.82
C LYS A 163 -8.81 13.22 -19.63
N ILE A 164 -9.30 13.40 -18.41
CA ILE A 164 -8.53 13.24 -17.17
C ILE A 164 -8.69 11.84 -16.59
N ASP A 165 -9.86 11.22 -16.79
CA ASP A 165 -10.21 9.89 -16.27
C ASP A 165 -9.15 8.80 -16.57
N PRO A 166 -8.50 8.75 -17.76
CA PRO A 166 -7.43 7.78 -18.01
C PRO A 166 -6.28 7.85 -17.00
N TYR A 167 -5.89 9.05 -16.55
CA TYR A 167 -4.78 9.23 -15.60
C TYR A 167 -5.16 8.84 -14.16
N LEU A 168 -6.45 8.94 -13.84
CA LEU A 168 -7.00 8.59 -12.52
C LEU A 168 -7.41 7.11 -12.43
N ARG A 169 -7.49 6.39 -13.56
CA ARG A 169 -7.89 4.98 -13.63
C ARG A 169 -7.18 4.07 -12.62
N PRO A 170 -5.84 4.14 -12.42
CA PRO A 170 -5.18 3.29 -11.42
C PRO A 170 -5.70 3.48 -9.98
N LEU A 171 -6.18 4.68 -9.64
CA LEU A 171 -6.77 4.97 -8.33
C LEU A 171 -8.16 4.33 -8.21
N TYR A 172 -8.95 4.36 -9.28
CA TYR A 172 -10.24 3.67 -9.34
C TYR A 172 -10.08 2.15 -9.25
N ASP A 173 -9.12 1.58 -9.97
CA ASP A 173 -8.81 0.15 -9.92
C ASP A 173 -8.42 -0.29 -8.51
N ALA A 174 -7.58 0.51 -7.83
CA ALA A 174 -7.21 0.27 -6.44
C ALA A 174 -8.41 0.32 -5.50
N LEU A 175 -9.36 1.25 -5.70
CA LEU A 175 -10.60 1.30 -4.91
C LEU A 175 -11.49 0.07 -5.14
N HIS A 176 -11.67 -0.35 -6.40
CA HIS A 176 -12.45 -1.54 -6.78
C HIS A 176 -11.90 -2.83 -6.19
N ASP A 177 -10.61 -2.85 -5.88
CA ASP A 177 -9.97 -3.93 -5.16
C ASP A 177 -10.37 -4.02 -3.68
N MET A 178 -10.74 -2.90 -3.06
CA MET A 178 -11.01 -2.79 -1.61
C MET A 178 -12.51 -2.78 -1.29
N LEU A 179 -13.32 -2.22 -2.17
CA LEU A 179 -14.77 -2.01 -1.97
C LEU A 179 -15.59 -2.57 -3.14
N PRO A 180 -16.83 -3.04 -2.88
CA PRO A 180 -17.82 -3.31 -3.91
C PRO A 180 -18.12 -2.07 -4.77
N GLY A 181 -18.36 -2.25 -6.06
CA GLY A 181 -18.54 -1.14 -7.01
C GLY A 181 -19.73 -0.23 -6.69
N ASP A 182 -20.84 -0.80 -6.26
CA ASP A 182 -22.04 -0.09 -5.79
C ASP A 182 -21.74 0.83 -4.59
N GLN A 183 -20.90 0.37 -3.65
CA GLN A 183 -20.46 1.20 -2.53
C GLN A 183 -19.54 2.33 -2.97
N ILE A 184 -18.65 2.09 -3.92
CA ILE A 184 -17.75 3.14 -4.44
C ILE A 184 -18.59 4.25 -5.07
N ILE A 185 -19.52 3.90 -5.96
CA ILE A 185 -20.42 4.87 -6.61
C ILE A 185 -21.16 5.70 -5.58
N ARG A 186 -21.83 5.05 -4.63
CA ARG A 186 -22.58 5.74 -3.57
C ARG A 186 -21.71 6.66 -2.71
N ARG A 187 -20.52 6.20 -2.32
CA ARG A 187 -19.58 6.98 -1.50
C ARG A 187 -18.99 8.16 -2.27
N MET A 188 -18.81 8.03 -3.59
CA MET A 188 -18.42 9.14 -4.44
C MET A 188 -19.54 10.18 -4.59
N GLU A 189 -20.79 9.74 -4.79
CA GLU A 189 -21.96 10.63 -4.86
C GLU A 189 -22.17 11.41 -3.55
N ASN A 190 -21.93 10.77 -2.40
CA ASN A 190 -21.99 11.39 -1.09
C ASN A 190 -20.78 12.29 -0.74
N GLY A 191 -19.72 12.27 -1.56
CA GLY A 191 -18.47 13.00 -1.29
C GLY A 191 -17.59 12.38 -0.18
N GLU A 192 -17.84 11.13 0.21
CA GLU A 192 -17.00 10.35 1.13
C GLU A 192 -15.71 9.87 0.44
N ILE A 193 -15.75 9.62 -0.87
CA ILE A 193 -14.58 9.31 -1.69
C ILE A 193 -14.52 10.32 -2.83
N GLU A 194 -13.42 11.05 -2.93
CA GLU A 194 -13.17 11.98 -4.02
C GLU A 194 -11.92 11.56 -4.78
N VAL A 195 -12.03 11.45 -6.11
CA VAL A 195 -10.90 11.19 -7.00
C VAL A 195 -10.82 12.37 -7.97
N ALA A 196 -9.81 13.21 -7.84
CA ALA A 196 -9.74 14.48 -8.57
C ALA A 196 -8.30 14.90 -8.89
N PRO A 197 -8.08 15.71 -9.94
CA PRO A 197 -6.76 16.27 -10.22
C PRO A 197 -6.25 17.19 -9.11
N LEU A 198 -4.92 17.29 -9.01
CA LEU A 198 -4.24 18.17 -8.05
C LEU A 198 -4.73 19.63 -8.09
N ALA A 199 -5.11 20.14 -9.27
CA ALA A 199 -5.61 21.51 -9.42
C ALA A 199 -6.87 21.80 -8.58
N PHE A 200 -7.70 20.79 -8.31
CA PHE A 200 -8.95 20.91 -7.55
C PHE A 200 -8.70 21.04 -6.04
N MET A 201 -7.45 20.85 -5.60
CA MET A 201 -7.08 20.96 -4.19
C MET A 201 -6.84 22.41 -3.75
N ARG A 202 -6.70 23.32 -4.71
CA ARG A 202 -6.41 24.73 -4.44
C ARG A 202 -7.51 25.38 -3.61
N GLY A 203 -7.11 26.10 -2.57
CA GLY A 203 -8.04 26.87 -1.72
C GLY A 203 -8.89 26.02 -0.77
N ARG A 204 -8.66 24.70 -0.70
CA ARG A 204 -9.36 23.83 0.24
C ARG A 204 -8.64 23.74 1.58
N THR A 205 -9.35 23.24 2.58
CA THR A 205 -8.78 22.69 3.81
C THR A 205 -9.30 21.27 3.93
N LEU A 206 -8.41 20.30 4.03
CA LEU A 206 -8.75 18.88 4.00
C LEU A 206 -8.73 18.36 5.44
N ALA A 207 -9.83 18.58 6.17
CA ALA A 207 -10.01 18.12 7.55
C ALA A 207 -10.83 16.81 7.61
N ASN A 208 -10.61 16.01 8.66
CA ASN A 208 -11.19 14.68 8.88
C ASN A 208 -11.06 13.75 7.67
N ALA A 209 -9.93 13.79 6.96
CA ALA A 209 -9.76 13.11 5.70
C ALA A 209 -8.44 12.32 5.62
N PHE A 210 -8.47 11.20 4.91
CA PHE A 210 -7.27 10.54 4.43
C PHE A 210 -6.97 10.99 3.00
N VAL A 211 -5.87 11.71 2.82
CA VAL A 211 -5.51 12.36 1.57
C VAL A 211 -4.32 11.64 0.94
N ILE A 212 -4.40 11.33 -0.34
CA ILE A 212 -3.31 10.70 -1.09
C ILE A 212 -2.98 11.57 -2.30
N LEU A 213 -1.70 11.95 -2.44
CA LEU A 213 -1.16 12.50 -3.68
C LEU A 213 -0.29 11.44 -4.34
N ASP A 214 -0.80 10.88 -5.43
CA ASP A 214 -0.07 9.92 -6.25
C ASP A 214 0.77 10.59 -7.32
N GLU A 215 1.86 9.92 -7.70
CA GLU A 215 2.79 10.34 -8.76
C GLU A 215 3.35 11.75 -8.52
N ALA A 216 3.65 12.00 -7.25
CA ALA A 216 4.05 13.31 -6.75
C ALA A 216 5.39 13.79 -7.32
N GLN A 217 6.20 12.91 -7.91
CA GLN A 217 7.41 13.30 -8.63
C GLN A 217 7.10 14.26 -9.79
N ASN A 218 5.87 14.24 -10.29
CA ASN A 218 5.39 15.10 -11.37
C ASN A 218 4.69 16.36 -10.87
N THR A 219 4.96 16.76 -9.63
CA THR A 219 4.59 18.08 -9.12
C THR A 219 5.76 19.05 -9.22
N THR A 220 5.48 20.33 -9.39
CA THR A 220 6.45 21.41 -9.14
C THR A 220 6.54 21.71 -7.63
N ALA A 221 7.61 22.37 -7.18
CA ALA A 221 7.73 22.81 -5.78
C ALA A 221 6.54 23.68 -5.33
N VAL A 222 6.03 24.55 -6.22
CA VAL A 222 4.84 25.37 -5.95
C VAL A 222 3.60 24.52 -5.74
N GLN A 223 3.40 23.49 -6.57
CA GLN A 223 2.26 22.57 -6.44
C GLN A 223 2.37 21.70 -5.19
N MET A 224 3.56 21.18 -4.87
CA MET A 224 3.80 20.42 -3.64
C MET A 224 3.50 21.27 -2.41
N LYS A 225 4.06 22.49 -2.31
CA LYS A 225 3.78 23.43 -1.22
C LYS A 225 2.30 23.79 -1.14
N MET A 226 1.66 24.01 -2.28
CA MET A 226 0.21 24.27 -2.34
C MET A 226 -0.57 23.12 -1.71
N PHE A 227 -0.22 21.87 -2.04
CA PHE A 227 -0.91 20.67 -1.56
C PHE A 227 -0.66 20.37 -0.09
N LEU A 228 0.60 20.38 0.36
CA LEU A 228 0.97 20.09 1.76
C LEU A 228 0.29 21.07 2.74
N THR A 229 0.16 22.33 2.35
CA THR A 229 -0.55 23.35 3.15
C THR A 229 -2.08 23.20 3.16
N ARG A 230 -2.64 22.18 2.51
CA ARG A 230 -4.06 21.84 2.59
C ARG A 230 -4.39 20.88 3.73
N LEU A 231 -3.40 20.26 4.36
CA LEU A 231 -3.59 19.32 5.47
C LEU A 231 -4.33 20.03 6.62
N GLY A 232 -5.54 19.57 6.93
CA GLY A 232 -6.36 20.08 8.02
C GLY A 232 -6.30 19.20 9.28
N GLU A 233 -7.07 19.59 10.30
CA GLU A 233 -7.17 18.84 11.55
C GLU A 233 -7.76 17.43 11.34
N ASN A 234 -7.32 16.49 12.18
CA ASN A 234 -7.72 15.07 12.16
C ASN A 234 -7.58 14.42 10.78
N SER A 235 -6.65 14.91 9.97
CA SER A 235 -6.37 14.36 8.65
C SER A 235 -5.01 13.71 8.61
N ARG A 236 -4.87 12.81 7.65
CA ARG A 236 -3.59 12.19 7.31
C ARG A 236 -3.34 12.35 5.83
N MET A 237 -2.09 12.54 5.44
CA MET A 237 -1.68 12.76 4.08
C MET A 237 -0.53 11.82 3.72
N VAL A 238 -0.68 11.14 2.59
CA VAL A 238 0.33 10.25 2.04
C VAL A 238 0.73 10.74 0.66
N ILE A 239 2.02 10.96 0.47
CA ILE A 239 2.60 11.42 -0.79
C ILE A 239 3.37 10.25 -1.40
N THR A 240 2.92 9.75 -2.55
CA THR A 240 3.55 8.63 -3.26
C THR A 240 4.22 9.09 -4.55
N GLY A 241 5.37 8.52 -4.89
CA GLY A 241 6.02 8.81 -6.16
C GLY A 241 7.29 8.01 -6.44
N ASP A 242 7.89 8.25 -7.60
CA ASP A 242 9.15 7.65 -8.02
C ASP A 242 10.08 8.72 -8.60
N LEU A 243 11.11 9.11 -7.85
CA LEU A 243 12.06 10.15 -8.26
C LEU A 243 12.89 9.79 -9.50
N SER A 244 12.85 8.52 -9.96
CA SER A 244 13.47 8.09 -11.22
C SER A 244 12.57 8.31 -12.45
N GLN A 245 11.27 8.59 -12.26
CA GLN A 245 10.26 8.73 -13.31
C GLN A 245 9.65 10.14 -13.34
N VAL A 246 10.49 11.16 -13.48
CA VAL A 246 10.04 12.55 -13.55
C VAL A 246 9.69 12.93 -14.99
N ASP A 247 8.40 13.18 -15.23
CA ASP A 247 7.83 13.54 -16.53
C ASP A 247 7.64 15.06 -16.70
N LEU A 248 8.26 15.87 -15.83
CA LEU A 248 8.19 17.33 -15.90
C LEU A 248 9.02 17.88 -17.08
N PRO A 249 8.63 19.05 -17.64
CA PRO A 249 9.43 19.73 -18.65
C PRO A 249 10.88 19.93 -18.21
N ARG A 250 11.83 19.74 -19.14
CA ARG A 250 13.27 19.86 -18.87
C ARG A 250 13.60 21.19 -18.15
N GLY A 251 14.41 21.09 -17.10
CA GLY A 251 14.80 22.23 -16.25
C GLY A 251 13.86 22.51 -15.09
N THR A 252 12.69 21.86 -15.02
CA THR A 252 11.77 21.98 -13.88
C THR A 252 12.19 21.04 -12.76
N ARG A 253 12.49 21.58 -11.57
CA ARG A 253 12.76 20.75 -10.39
C ARG A 253 11.46 20.12 -9.87
N SER A 254 11.50 18.82 -9.63
CA SER A 254 10.39 18.09 -8.99
C SER A 254 10.17 18.59 -7.56
N GLY A 255 8.90 18.85 -7.22
CA GLY A 255 8.47 19.24 -5.89
C GLY A 255 8.62 18.12 -4.86
N LEU A 256 8.52 16.86 -5.28
CA LEU A 256 8.81 15.72 -4.40
C LEU A 256 10.31 15.68 -4.04
N ARG A 257 11.18 15.93 -5.02
CA ARG A 257 12.63 16.02 -4.77
C ARG A 257 12.95 17.20 -3.85
N ASP A 258 12.35 18.35 -4.13
CA ASP A 258 12.53 19.56 -3.33
C ASP A 258 12.11 19.35 -1.87
N ALA A 259 10.95 18.74 -1.63
CA ALA A 259 10.46 18.43 -0.29
C ALA A 259 11.30 17.40 0.47
N TYR A 260 11.97 16.48 -0.23
CA TYR A 260 12.81 15.45 0.36
C TYR A 260 14.22 15.94 0.72
N GLU A 261 14.75 16.91 -0.04
CA GLU A 261 16.12 17.41 0.11
C GLU A 261 16.22 18.60 1.11
N ILE A 262 15.10 19.06 1.68
CA ILE A 262 15.03 20.07 2.75
C ILE A 262 15.24 19.41 4.11
#